data_AF-A0A8G1IZJ0-F1
#
_entry.id   AF-A0A8G1IZJ0-F1
#
_cell.length_a   1.000
_cell.length_b   1.000
_cell.length_c   1.000
_cell.angle_alpha   90.00
_cell.angle_beta   90.00
_cell.angle_gamma   90.00
#
_symmetry.space_group_name_H-M   'P 1'
#
loop_
_entity.id
_entity.type
_entity.pdbx_description
1 polymer ?
#
loop_
_entity_poly.entity_id
_entity_poly.type
_entity_poly.pdbx_seq_one_letter_code
_entity_poly.pdbx_strand_id
1 'polypeptide(L)'
;MAKKSAQAAPAVQEPAKPASATDKKGKPTPKRPNQSKARPPAKPPMTAKEKREALKKSGPLTKEQKRQAKADLRAERARIAEGQWKGDPLFDKYHLPRDRGPERLLVRDIVDSRWSIGQYYMFGAFAILILSTSGSVQLQSYLFIALLALTAVIVLESVLLTRRVGRIVFKRFPKTEQRKRGLYWYAIQRSIMPRSMRNPRPRMSYKAREDDLGKVVK
;
A
#
# COMPACT_ATOMS: atom_id res chain seq x y z
N MET A 1 65.41 25.11 20.49
CA MET A 1 65.12 25.25 21.92
C MET A 1 64.55 26.64 22.18
N ALA A 2 63.37 26.65 22.81
CA ALA A 2 62.65 27.72 23.50
C ALA A 2 62.93 29.21 23.17
N LYS A 3 61.90 29.90 22.70
CA LYS A 3 61.36 31.07 23.42
C LYS A 3 59.82 31.05 23.37
N LYS A 4 59.27 31.27 24.56
CA LYS A 4 57.90 31.11 25.03
C LYS A 4 57.31 32.50 25.31
N SER A 5 55.97 32.59 25.30
CA SER A 5 55.10 33.60 25.93
C SER A 5 55.17 35.05 25.38
N ALA A 6 54.08 35.82 25.31
CA ALA A 6 52.93 35.89 26.21
C ALA A 6 51.64 36.43 25.54
N GLN A 7 50.51 36.03 26.13
CA GLN A 7 49.14 36.53 25.94
C GLN A 7 48.88 37.87 26.67
N ALA A 8 47.91 38.64 26.18
CA ALA A 8 47.07 39.57 26.95
C ALA A 8 45.68 39.64 26.24
N ALA A 9 44.65 38.99 26.77
CA ALA A 9 43.58 39.53 27.63
C ALA A 9 42.49 40.33 26.88
N PRO A 10 41.20 39.87 26.85
CA PRO A 10 40.08 40.64 26.28
C PRO A 10 39.30 41.39 27.37
N ALA A 11 38.95 42.64 27.11
CA ALA A 11 38.09 43.47 27.97
C ALA A 11 36.78 43.82 27.24
N VAL A 12 35.71 43.18 27.73
CA VAL A 12 34.31 43.62 27.91
C VAL A 12 33.85 44.91 27.22
N GLN A 13 32.76 44.82 26.45
CA GLN A 13 31.64 45.77 26.49
C GLN A 13 30.35 45.14 25.92
N GLU A 14 29.31 45.13 26.73
CA GLU A 14 27.90 44.78 26.47
C GLU A 14 27.08 46.09 26.51
N PRO A 15 25.76 46.12 26.24
CA PRO A 15 25.07 46.10 24.95
C PRO A 15 24.31 47.42 24.64
N ALA A 16 23.95 47.66 23.37
CA ALA A 16 22.97 48.70 22.99
C ALA A 16 21.80 48.10 22.19
N LYS A 17 20.59 48.49 22.60
CA LYS A 17 19.24 48.02 22.21
C LYS A 17 18.79 48.48 20.80
N PRO A 18 17.66 47.93 20.27
CA PRO A 18 17.47 47.67 18.85
C PRO A 18 16.65 48.74 18.12
N ALA A 19 16.89 48.87 16.81
CA ALA A 19 15.97 49.51 15.88
C ALA A 19 16.00 48.76 14.55
N SER A 20 14.91 48.08 14.20
CA SER A 20 14.63 47.77 12.80
C SER A 20 13.12 47.83 12.58
N ALA A 21 12.68 49.03 12.18
CA ALA A 21 11.40 49.27 11.58
C ALA A 21 11.33 48.57 10.21
N THR A 22 10.13 48.10 9.91
CA THR A 22 9.74 47.29 8.77
C THR A 22 9.87 48.03 7.44
N ASP A 23 10.87 47.69 6.61
CA ASP A 23 10.94 48.14 5.22
C ASP A 23 10.22 47.17 4.27
N LYS A 24 9.32 47.76 3.48
CA LYS A 24 8.34 47.11 2.62
C LYS A 24 9.00 46.52 1.37
N LYS A 25 8.92 45.20 1.18
CA LYS A 25 9.41 44.50 -0.02
C LYS A 25 8.48 44.75 -1.21
N GLY A 26 8.90 45.65 -2.09
CA GLY A 26 8.22 45.98 -3.34
C GLY A 26 8.35 44.91 -4.42
N LYS A 27 7.18 44.55 -4.97
CA LYS A 27 6.82 44.16 -6.35
C LYS A 27 5.97 42.87 -6.37
N PRO A 28 4.71 42.93 -6.85
CA PRO A 28 3.88 41.74 -7.03
C PRO A 28 4.46 40.86 -8.15
N THR A 29 4.64 39.58 -7.83
CA THR A 29 5.02 38.53 -8.79
C THR A 29 4.04 38.54 -9.97
N PRO A 30 4.51 38.52 -11.23
CA PRO A 30 3.62 38.60 -12.39
C PRO A 30 2.61 37.43 -12.39
N LYS A 31 1.34 37.81 -12.54
CA LYS A 31 0.18 36.92 -12.51
C LYS A 31 0.28 35.93 -13.67
N ARG A 32 0.35 34.63 -13.35
CA ARG A 32 0.41 33.53 -14.32
C ARG A 32 -0.78 33.64 -15.31
N PRO A 33 -0.56 33.52 -16.63
CA PRO A 33 -1.63 33.63 -17.61
C PRO A 33 -2.66 32.51 -17.42
N ASN A 34 -3.93 32.86 -17.61
CA ASN A 34 -5.09 31.99 -17.42
C ASN A 34 -4.91 30.66 -18.16
N GLN A 35 -4.62 29.60 -17.41
CA GLN A 35 -4.66 28.25 -17.92
C GLN A 35 -6.13 27.96 -18.26
N SER A 36 -6.42 27.87 -19.56
CA SER A 36 -7.75 27.56 -20.08
C SER A 36 -8.29 26.34 -19.35
N LYS A 37 -9.39 26.53 -18.61
CA LYS A 37 -10.09 25.47 -17.91
C LYS A 37 -10.30 24.31 -18.87
N ALA A 38 -9.71 23.16 -18.56
CA ALA A 38 -9.93 21.93 -19.31
C ALA A 38 -11.44 21.73 -19.47
N ARG A 39 -11.88 21.54 -20.71
CA ARG A 39 -13.28 21.30 -21.07
C ARG A 39 -13.79 20.16 -20.17
N PRO A 40 -14.87 20.37 -19.37
CA PRO A 40 -15.37 19.31 -18.52
C PRO A 40 -15.73 18.09 -19.40
N PRO A 41 -15.47 16.87 -18.91
CA PRO A 41 -15.82 15.66 -19.67
C PRO A 41 -17.31 15.72 -20.04
N ALA A 42 -17.66 15.30 -21.26
CA ALA A 42 -19.01 15.41 -21.82
C ALA A 42 -20.13 14.76 -20.97
N LYS A 43 -19.76 13.97 -19.96
CA LYS A 43 -20.64 13.45 -18.91
C LYS A 43 -19.89 13.48 -17.57
N PRO A 44 -19.94 14.59 -16.80
CA PRO A 44 -19.40 14.58 -15.45
C PRO A 44 -20.17 13.55 -14.60
N PRO A 45 -19.51 12.84 -13.67
CA PRO A 45 -20.21 11.95 -12.76
C PRO A 45 -21.21 12.77 -11.95
N MET A 46 -22.48 12.36 -11.97
CA MET A 46 -23.57 13.09 -11.30
C MET A 46 -23.18 13.45 -9.87
N THR A 47 -23.32 14.73 -9.56
CA THR A 47 -23.05 15.29 -8.24
C THR A 47 -24.03 14.67 -7.24
N ALA A 48 -23.65 14.55 -5.96
CA ALA A 48 -24.53 13.95 -4.93
C ALA A 48 -25.91 14.65 -4.84
N LYS A 49 -25.97 15.95 -5.15
CA LYS A 49 -27.22 16.73 -5.25
C LYS A 49 -28.07 16.33 -6.47
N GLU A 50 -27.46 16.20 -7.64
CA GLU A 50 -28.15 15.78 -8.87
C GLU A 50 -28.69 14.34 -8.78
N LYS A 51 -27.94 13.43 -8.15
CA LYS A 51 -28.43 12.07 -7.86
C LYS A 51 -29.65 12.09 -6.94
N ARG A 52 -29.65 12.95 -5.93
CA ARG A 52 -30.75 13.08 -4.97
C ARG A 52 -31.98 13.71 -5.60
N GLU A 53 -31.80 14.66 -6.53
CA GLU A 53 -32.89 15.25 -7.31
C GLU A 53 -33.44 14.29 -8.37
N ALA A 54 -32.59 13.50 -9.03
CA ALA A 54 -33.02 12.43 -9.93
C ALA A 54 -33.83 11.35 -9.19
N LEU A 55 -33.41 10.99 -7.98
CA LEU A 55 -34.11 10.02 -7.12
C LEU A 55 -35.45 10.57 -6.57
N LYS A 56 -35.54 11.89 -6.40
CA LYS A 56 -36.80 12.57 -6.07
C LYS A 56 -37.74 12.65 -7.28
N LYS A 57 -37.19 12.90 -8.48
CA LYS A 57 -37.95 12.94 -9.74
C LYS A 57 -38.47 11.56 -10.18
N SER A 58 -37.77 10.48 -9.82
CA SER A 58 -38.20 9.11 -10.15
C SER A 58 -39.39 8.59 -9.33
N GLY A 59 -39.88 9.37 -8.35
CA GLY A 59 -40.99 8.96 -7.48
C GLY A 59 -40.65 7.79 -6.55
N PRO A 60 -41.55 7.44 -5.62
CA PRO A 60 -41.39 6.26 -4.77
C PRO A 60 -41.49 4.99 -5.64
N LEU A 61 -40.40 4.22 -5.73
CA LEU A 61 -40.41 2.93 -6.43
C LEU A 61 -41.58 2.06 -5.94
N THR A 62 -42.31 1.48 -6.88
CA THR A 62 -43.39 0.52 -6.61
C THR A 62 -42.85 -0.67 -5.79
N LYS A 63 -43.70 -1.32 -4.97
CA LYS A 63 -43.28 -2.49 -4.16
C LYS A 63 -42.58 -3.57 -5.01
N GLU A 64 -43.04 -3.76 -6.24
CA GLU A 64 -42.45 -4.71 -7.21
C GLU A 64 -41.06 -4.27 -7.69
N GLN A 65 -40.88 -3.00 -8.06
CA GLN A 65 -39.59 -2.46 -8.47
C GLN A 65 -38.56 -2.51 -7.33
N LYS A 66 -38.98 -2.26 -6.08
CA LYS A 66 -38.11 -2.43 -4.90
C LYS A 66 -37.69 -3.89 -4.69
N ARG A 67 -38.59 -4.84 -4.96
CA ARG A 67 -38.32 -6.28 -4.83
C ARG A 67 -37.38 -6.77 -5.93
N GLN A 68 -37.55 -6.30 -7.17
CA GLN A 68 -36.64 -6.57 -8.29
C GLN A 68 -35.26 -5.96 -8.03
N ALA A 69 -35.16 -4.69 -7.67
CA ALA A 69 -33.87 -4.06 -7.36
C ALA A 69 -33.12 -4.76 -6.22
N LYS A 70 -33.84 -5.26 -5.19
CA LYS A 70 -33.25 -6.09 -4.13
C LYS A 70 -32.79 -7.46 -4.63
N ALA A 71 -33.53 -8.08 -5.55
CA ALA A 71 -33.15 -9.34 -6.15
C ALA A 71 -31.90 -9.18 -7.03
N ASP A 72 -31.82 -8.12 -7.83
CA ASP A 72 -30.68 -7.80 -8.68
C ASP A 72 -29.42 -7.52 -7.84
N LEU A 73 -29.55 -6.74 -6.76
CA LEU A 73 -28.46 -6.51 -5.80
C LEU A 73 -27.99 -7.80 -5.14
N ARG A 74 -28.91 -8.71 -4.81
CA ARG A 74 -28.56 -10.01 -4.23
C ARG A 74 -27.86 -10.91 -5.25
N ALA A 75 -28.34 -10.93 -6.50
CA ALA A 75 -27.72 -11.66 -7.59
C ALA A 75 -26.33 -11.11 -7.94
N GLU A 76 -26.15 -9.79 -7.96
CA GLU A 76 -24.85 -9.17 -8.18
C GLU A 76 -23.89 -9.47 -7.03
N ARG A 77 -24.35 -9.40 -5.77
CA ARG A 77 -23.55 -9.82 -4.61
C ARG A 77 -23.20 -11.30 -4.65
N ALA A 78 -24.11 -12.16 -5.09
CA ALA A 78 -23.88 -13.59 -5.24
C ALA A 78 -22.85 -13.86 -6.34
N ARG A 79 -22.97 -13.24 -7.52
CA ARG A 79 -21.94 -13.33 -8.58
C ARG A 79 -20.59 -12.81 -8.11
N ILE A 80 -20.59 -11.73 -7.33
CA ILE A 80 -19.37 -11.20 -6.74
C ILE A 80 -18.79 -12.21 -5.73
N ALA A 81 -19.59 -12.76 -4.84
CA ALA A 81 -19.12 -13.80 -3.93
C ALA A 81 -18.59 -15.02 -4.72
N GLU A 82 -19.35 -15.56 -5.65
CA GLU A 82 -18.96 -16.73 -6.45
C GLU A 82 -17.64 -16.53 -7.19
N GLY A 83 -17.41 -15.37 -7.81
CA GLY A 83 -16.13 -15.12 -8.48
C GLY A 83 -14.96 -14.84 -7.52
N GLN A 84 -15.22 -14.31 -6.31
CA GLN A 84 -14.20 -14.25 -5.24
C GLN A 84 -13.83 -15.65 -4.75
N TRP A 85 -14.80 -16.56 -4.69
CA TRP A 85 -14.63 -17.93 -4.23
C TRP A 85 -13.97 -18.83 -5.28
N LYS A 86 -14.33 -18.66 -6.56
CA LYS A 86 -13.71 -19.37 -7.70
C LYS A 86 -12.34 -18.81 -8.08
N GLY A 87 -11.99 -17.61 -7.61
CA GLY A 87 -10.74 -16.95 -7.98
C GLY A 87 -10.70 -16.63 -9.48
N ASP A 88 -11.80 -16.13 -10.05
CA ASP A 88 -11.90 -15.88 -11.49
C ASP A 88 -11.07 -14.66 -11.92
N PRO A 89 -10.46 -14.61 -13.13
CA PRO A 89 -9.76 -13.41 -13.60
C PRO A 89 -10.71 -12.24 -13.90
N LEU A 90 -11.98 -12.52 -14.20
CA LEU A 90 -13.02 -11.49 -14.39
C LEU A 90 -13.25 -10.65 -13.12
N PHE A 91 -12.78 -11.14 -11.98
CA PHE A 91 -12.88 -10.50 -10.68
C PHE A 91 -12.00 -9.25 -10.52
N ASP A 92 -11.08 -9.02 -11.46
CA ASP A 92 -10.21 -7.84 -11.45
C ASP A 92 -10.96 -6.53 -11.68
N LYS A 93 -12.17 -6.60 -12.24
CA LYS A 93 -13.06 -5.44 -12.41
C LYS A 93 -13.61 -4.91 -11.09
N TYR A 94 -13.78 -5.78 -10.08
CA TYR A 94 -14.38 -5.45 -8.79
C TYR A 94 -13.36 -5.16 -7.67
N HIS A 95 -12.06 -5.38 -7.92
CA HIS A 95 -11.02 -5.03 -6.96
C HIS A 95 -10.86 -3.52 -6.81
N LEU A 96 -10.23 -3.07 -5.72
CA LEU A 96 -9.83 -1.68 -5.58
C LEU A 96 -8.88 -1.29 -6.73
N PRO A 97 -8.92 -0.06 -7.25
CA PRO A 97 -8.02 0.40 -8.33
C PRO A 97 -6.53 0.11 -8.08
N ARG A 98 -6.10 0.01 -6.81
CA ARG A 98 -4.75 -0.35 -6.40
C ARG A 98 -4.34 -1.77 -6.77
N ASP A 99 -5.30 -2.71 -6.77
CA ASP A 99 -5.04 -4.14 -6.87
C ASP A 99 -5.44 -4.70 -8.25
N ARG A 100 -5.84 -3.83 -9.19
CA ARG A 100 -6.21 -4.17 -10.57
C ARG A 100 -4.98 -4.24 -11.48
N GLY A 101 -5.02 -5.14 -12.45
CA GLY A 101 -4.11 -5.20 -13.59
C GLY A 101 -3.44 -6.56 -13.73
N PRO A 102 -3.13 -6.97 -14.98
CA PRO A 102 -2.59 -8.31 -15.27
C PRO A 102 -1.25 -8.58 -14.57
N GLU A 103 -0.43 -7.55 -14.39
CA GLU A 103 0.85 -7.64 -13.70
C GLU A 103 0.70 -7.85 -12.19
N ARG A 104 -0.25 -7.14 -11.55
CA ARG A 104 -0.54 -7.30 -10.12
C ARG A 104 -1.22 -8.63 -9.84
N LEU A 105 -2.05 -9.11 -10.77
CA LEU A 105 -2.63 -10.45 -10.70
C LEU A 105 -1.52 -11.52 -10.69
N LEU A 106 -0.56 -11.43 -11.60
CA LEU A 106 0.58 -12.35 -11.64
C LEU A 106 1.42 -12.30 -10.35
N VAL A 107 1.62 -11.10 -9.79
CA VAL A 107 2.31 -10.94 -8.49
C VAL A 107 1.56 -11.64 -7.37
N ARG A 108 0.23 -11.56 -7.35
CA ARG A 108 -0.59 -12.25 -6.34
C ARG A 108 -0.44 -13.76 -6.47
N ASP A 109 -0.50 -14.28 -7.69
CA ASP A 109 -0.33 -15.71 -7.96
C ASP A 109 1.07 -16.20 -7.51
N ILE A 110 2.13 -15.43 -7.78
CA ILE A 110 3.51 -15.72 -7.33
C ILE A 110 3.62 -15.71 -5.80
N VAL A 111 2.91 -14.79 -5.13
CA VAL A 111 2.96 -14.66 -3.68
C VAL A 111 2.16 -15.75 -2.99
N ASP A 112 1.02 -16.13 -3.56
CA ASP A 112 0.07 -17.07 -2.98
C ASP A 112 0.44 -18.54 -3.25
N SER A 113 1.26 -18.81 -4.28
CA SER A 113 1.82 -20.15 -4.54
C SER A 113 2.94 -20.58 -3.59
N ARG A 114 3.42 -19.68 -2.73
CA ARG A 114 4.57 -19.90 -1.84
C ARG A 114 4.18 -19.88 -0.38
N TRP A 115 4.77 -20.78 0.41
CA TRP A 115 4.75 -20.68 1.86
C TRP A 115 5.58 -19.47 2.31
N SER A 116 4.97 -18.51 3.00
CA SER A 116 5.64 -17.30 3.49
C SER A 116 5.95 -17.48 4.98
N ILE A 117 7.17 -17.17 5.41
CA ILE A 117 7.56 -17.24 6.83
C ILE A 117 6.93 -16.07 7.58
N GLY A 118 6.71 -14.94 6.89
CA GLY A 118 6.09 -13.74 7.45
C GLY A 118 4.72 -13.96 8.11
N GLN A 119 3.96 -14.99 7.74
CA GLN A 119 2.68 -15.30 8.40
C GLN A 119 2.85 -15.76 9.87
N TYR A 120 4.02 -16.31 10.21
CA TYR A 120 4.36 -16.73 11.58
C TYR A 120 5.03 -15.64 12.40
N TYR A 121 5.32 -14.48 11.79
CA TYR A 121 5.95 -13.37 12.47
C TYR A 121 5.15 -12.92 13.70
N MET A 122 3.83 -12.79 13.56
CA MET A 122 2.96 -12.42 14.68
C MET A 122 3.00 -13.45 15.81
N PHE A 123 3.04 -14.75 15.48
CA PHE A 123 3.16 -15.81 16.49
C PHE A 123 4.52 -15.78 17.19
N GLY A 124 5.62 -15.61 16.43
CA GLY A 124 6.97 -15.50 16.99
C GLY A 124 7.14 -14.25 17.85
N ALA A 125 6.65 -13.10 17.37
CA ALA A 125 6.68 -11.84 18.11
C ALA A 125 5.83 -11.92 19.39
N PHE A 126 4.67 -12.56 19.34
CA PHE A 126 3.81 -12.75 20.51
C PHE A 126 4.44 -13.69 21.55
N ALA A 127 5.11 -14.77 21.10
CA ALA A 127 5.88 -15.63 21.99
C ALA A 127 7.00 -14.85 22.70
N ILE A 128 7.77 -14.05 21.95
CA ILE A 128 8.81 -13.18 22.51
C ILE A 128 8.23 -12.19 23.53
N LEU A 129 7.07 -11.59 23.23
CA LEU A 129 6.37 -10.67 24.13
C LEU A 129 5.99 -11.33 25.46
N ILE A 130 5.44 -12.54 25.42
CA ILE A 130 5.09 -13.30 26.64
C ILE A 130 6.34 -13.58 27.47
N LEU A 131 7.41 -14.07 26.84
CA LEU A 131 8.67 -14.37 27.52
C LEU A 131 9.32 -13.11 28.11
N SER A 132 9.09 -11.95 27.49
CA SER A 132 9.61 -10.66 27.97
C SER A 132 9.03 -10.23 29.31
N THR A 133 7.90 -10.79 29.75
CA THR A 133 7.26 -10.42 31.03
C THR A 133 7.97 -10.96 32.27
N SER A 134 8.90 -11.91 32.10
CA SER A 134 9.65 -12.56 33.19
C SER A 134 10.72 -11.67 33.87
N GLY A 135 11.02 -10.47 33.35
CA GLY A 135 11.75 -9.43 34.07
C GLY A 135 13.28 -9.55 34.17
N SER A 136 13.90 -10.59 33.62
CA SER A 136 15.39 -10.71 33.61
C SER A 136 16.03 -9.88 32.49
N VAL A 137 16.99 -9.01 32.85
CA VAL A 137 17.73 -8.14 31.90
C VAL A 137 18.52 -8.94 30.86
N GLN A 138 19.14 -10.06 31.28
CA GLN A 138 19.85 -10.95 30.37
C GLN A 138 18.88 -11.60 29.38
N LEU A 139 17.71 -12.04 29.86
CA LEU A 139 16.69 -12.62 28.99
C LEU A 139 16.15 -11.59 27.99
N GLN A 140 15.90 -10.35 28.42
CA GLN A 140 15.46 -9.27 27.53
C GLN A 140 16.46 -9.01 26.40
N SER A 141 17.76 -9.06 26.70
CA SER A 141 18.82 -8.91 25.69
C SER A 141 18.77 -10.03 24.64
N TYR A 142 18.62 -11.29 25.08
CA TYR A 142 18.45 -12.42 24.17
C TYR A 142 17.15 -12.35 23.36
N LEU A 143 16.05 -11.93 23.97
CA LEU A 143 14.76 -11.74 23.30
C LEU A 143 14.82 -10.64 22.23
N PHE A 144 15.55 -9.55 22.50
CA PHE A 144 15.78 -8.48 21.52
C PHE A 144 16.59 -8.98 20.32
N ILE A 145 17.67 -9.72 20.57
CA ILE A 145 18.47 -10.35 19.50
C ILE A 145 17.61 -11.35 18.72
N ALA A 146 16.78 -12.16 19.40
CA ALA A 146 15.87 -13.09 18.76
C ALA A 146 14.83 -12.38 17.87
N LEU A 147 14.29 -11.25 18.32
CA LEU A 147 13.36 -10.43 17.53
C LEU A 147 14.05 -9.85 16.28
N LEU A 148 15.28 -9.37 16.41
CA LEU A 148 16.09 -8.90 15.28
C LEU A 148 16.38 -10.03 14.29
N ALA A 149 16.75 -11.22 14.78
CA ALA A 149 16.98 -12.40 13.96
C ALA A 149 15.71 -12.83 13.20
N LEU A 150 14.57 -12.89 13.88
CA LEU A 150 13.27 -13.18 13.28
C LEU A 150 12.93 -12.17 12.18
N THR A 151 13.16 -10.88 12.44
CA THR A 151 12.96 -9.81 11.47
C THR A 151 13.90 -9.96 10.26
N ALA A 152 15.18 -10.27 10.49
CA ALA A 152 16.17 -10.46 9.43
C ALA A 152 15.79 -11.61 8.49
N VAL A 153 15.26 -12.72 9.02
CA VAL A 153 14.77 -13.86 8.21
C VAL A 153 13.65 -13.42 7.27
N ILE A 154 12.69 -12.63 7.76
CA ILE A 154 11.56 -12.13 6.95
C ILE A 154 12.02 -11.12 5.90
N VAL A 155 12.96 -10.26 6.25
CA VAL A 155 13.57 -9.32 5.30
C VAL A 155 14.27 -10.09 4.18
N LEU A 156 15.06 -11.11 4.52
CA LEU A 156 15.75 -11.95 3.53
C LEU A 156 14.76 -12.68 2.62
N GLU A 157 13.69 -13.26 3.19
CA GLU A 157 12.59 -13.86 2.43
C GLU A 157 11.94 -12.85 1.46
N SER A 158 11.71 -11.62 1.93
CA SER A 158 11.12 -10.53 1.16
C SER A 158 12.01 -10.10 -0.02
N VAL A 159 13.33 -10.07 0.17
CA VAL A 159 14.29 -9.78 -0.91
C VAL A 159 14.30 -10.90 -1.94
N LEU A 160 14.31 -12.17 -1.51
CA LEU A 160 14.24 -13.31 -2.42
C LEU A 160 12.95 -13.32 -3.23
N LEU A 161 11.82 -12.98 -2.59
CA LEU A 161 10.53 -12.82 -3.24
C LEU A 161 10.56 -11.74 -4.31
N THR A 162 11.02 -10.53 -3.98
CA THR A 162 11.02 -9.41 -4.94
C THR A 162 11.91 -9.69 -6.15
N ARG A 163 13.04 -10.39 -5.96
CA ARG A 163 13.88 -10.88 -7.06
C ARG A 163 13.14 -11.88 -7.95
N ARG A 164 12.35 -12.80 -7.37
CA ARG A 164 11.54 -13.77 -8.13
C ARG A 164 10.41 -13.08 -8.89
N VAL A 165 9.69 -12.16 -8.24
CA VAL A 165 8.64 -11.34 -8.87
C VAL A 165 9.21 -10.57 -10.06
N GLY A 166 10.36 -9.92 -9.89
CA GLY A 166 11.03 -9.22 -10.99
C GLY A 166 11.34 -10.16 -12.16
N ARG A 167 11.93 -11.34 -11.88
CA ARG A 167 12.26 -12.31 -12.94
C ARG A 167 11.02 -12.77 -13.70
N ILE A 168 9.92 -13.11 -13.03
CA ILE A 168 8.74 -13.69 -13.68
C ILE A 168 7.90 -12.61 -14.38
N VAL A 169 7.65 -11.48 -13.71
CA VAL A 169 6.81 -10.41 -14.26
C VAL A 169 7.47 -9.76 -15.47
N PHE A 170 8.75 -9.39 -15.40
CA PHE A 170 9.42 -8.73 -16.54
C PHE A 170 9.71 -9.67 -17.70
N LYS A 171 9.76 -10.99 -17.48
CA LYS A 171 9.79 -11.98 -18.57
C LYS A 171 8.47 -12.05 -19.31
N ARG A 172 7.33 -11.99 -18.60
CA ARG A 172 5.99 -12.12 -19.21
C ARG A 172 5.42 -10.80 -19.73
N PHE A 173 5.76 -9.68 -19.08
CA PHE A 173 5.31 -8.34 -19.44
C PHE A 173 6.52 -7.40 -19.69
N PRO A 174 7.20 -7.54 -20.84
CA PRO A 174 8.36 -6.71 -21.15
C PRO A 174 8.03 -5.23 -21.35
N LYS A 175 6.79 -4.89 -21.73
CA LYS A 175 6.28 -3.52 -21.95
C LYS A 175 5.38 -3.02 -20.82
N THR A 176 5.76 -3.32 -19.57
CA THR A 176 5.03 -2.92 -18.38
C THR A 176 5.13 -1.41 -18.13
N GLU A 177 3.98 -0.71 -17.98
CA GLU A 177 3.91 0.70 -17.57
C GLU A 177 4.01 0.90 -16.05
N GLN A 178 3.82 -0.16 -15.25
CA GLN A 178 3.90 -0.08 -13.79
C GLN A 178 5.35 0.07 -13.29
N ARG A 179 5.51 0.89 -12.24
CA ARG A 179 6.81 1.08 -11.59
C ARG A 179 7.24 -0.20 -10.86
N LYS A 180 8.45 -0.71 -11.16
CA LYS A 180 9.03 -1.92 -10.52
C LYS A 180 8.95 -1.88 -8.99
N ARG A 181 9.29 -0.73 -8.39
CA ARG A 181 9.25 -0.51 -6.92
C ARG A 181 7.83 -0.68 -6.35
N GLY A 182 6.81 -0.21 -7.05
CA GLY A 182 5.42 -0.33 -6.61
C GLY A 182 4.94 -1.78 -6.61
N LEU A 183 5.42 -2.57 -7.57
CA LEU A 183 5.12 -3.99 -7.67
C LEU A 183 5.81 -4.81 -6.57
N TYR A 184 7.06 -4.48 -6.26
CA TYR A 184 7.81 -5.09 -5.17
C TYR A 184 7.21 -4.77 -3.80
N TRP A 185 6.89 -3.50 -3.55
CA TRP A 185 6.21 -3.10 -2.33
C TRP A 185 4.87 -3.82 -2.16
N TYR A 186 4.11 -3.93 -3.24
CA TYR A 186 2.85 -4.69 -3.24
C TYR A 186 3.06 -6.17 -2.90
N ALA A 187 4.09 -6.82 -3.45
CA ALA A 187 4.42 -8.20 -3.16
C ALA A 187 4.79 -8.43 -1.67
N ILE A 188 5.59 -7.52 -1.10
CA ILE A 188 6.02 -7.57 0.31
C ILE A 188 4.83 -7.42 1.25
N GLN A 189 3.98 -6.41 1.02
CA GLN A 189 2.80 -6.18 1.86
C GLN A 189 1.85 -7.39 1.84
N ARG A 190 1.73 -8.04 0.69
CA ARG A 190 0.92 -9.26 0.56
C ARG A 190 1.56 -10.47 1.25
N SER A 191 2.88 -10.62 1.25
CA SER A 191 3.55 -11.76 1.89
C SER A 191 3.50 -11.73 3.42
N ILE A 192 3.48 -10.54 4.02
CA ILE A 192 3.44 -10.37 5.48
C ILE A 192 2.06 -10.75 6.04
N MET A 193 0.98 -10.47 5.32
CA MET A 193 -0.38 -10.82 5.76
C MET A 193 -0.60 -12.35 5.73
N PRO A 194 -1.24 -12.94 6.75
CA PRO A 194 -1.57 -14.36 6.77
C PRO A 194 -2.52 -14.69 5.62
N ARG A 195 -2.32 -15.85 4.98
CA ARG A 195 -3.02 -16.25 3.74
C ARG A 195 -4.55 -16.18 3.84
N SER A 196 -5.11 -16.47 5.02
CA SER A 196 -6.55 -16.41 5.29
C SER A 196 -7.11 -14.97 5.26
N MET A 197 -6.33 -14.00 5.72
CA MET A 197 -6.75 -12.59 5.82
C MET A 197 -6.44 -11.78 4.56
N ARG A 198 -5.80 -12.39 3.54
CA ARG A 198 -5.51 -11.72 2.27
C ARG A 198 -6.80 -11.51 1.49
N ASN A 199 -7.27 -10.28 1.47
CA ASN A 199 -8.27 -9.84 0.52
C ASN A 199 -7.57 -9.20 -0.68
N PRO A 200 -7.86 -9.58 -1.93
CA PRO A 200 -8.78 -10.64 -2.36
C PRO A 200 -8.11 -12.02 -2.32
N ARG A 201 -8.94 -13.06 -2.16
CA ARG A 201 -8.51 -14.41 -1.78
C ARG A 201 -7.42 -15.00 -2.70
N PRO A 202 -6.54 -15.85 -2.15
CA PRO A 202 -5.48 -16.52 -2.90
C PRO A 202 -6.06 -17.52 -3.91
N ARG A 203 -5.66 -17.40 -5.18
CA ARG A 203 -6.12 -18.26 -6.29
C ARG A 203 -5.34 -19.56 -6.40
N MET A 204 -4.07 -19.52 -6.00
CA MET A 204 -3.10 -20.59 -6.23
C MET A 204 -2.84 -21.40 -4.95
N SER A 205 -2.76 -22.73 -5.07
CA SER A 205 -2.29 -23.60 -3.98
C SER A 205 -0.76 -23.54 -3.85
N TYR A 206 -0.23 -23.91 -2.67
CA TYR A 206 1.22 -23.91 -2.40
C TYR A 206 2.05 -24.82 -3.32
N LYS A 207 1.40 -25.70 -4.10
CA LYS A 207 2.04 -26.62 -5.06
C LYS A 207 2.02 -26.13 -6.51
N ALA A 208 1.49 -24.93 -6.79
CA ALA A 208 1.39 -24.43 -8.16
C ALA A 208 2.79 -24.24 -8.77
N ARG A 209 3.01 -24.82 -9.97
CA ARG A 209 4.29 -24.67 -10.69
C ARG A 209 4.36 -23.29 -11.33
N GLU A 210 5.56 -22.84 -11.67
CA GLU A 210 5.75 -21.53 -12.32
C GLU A 210 4.97 -21.43 -13.64
N ASP A 211 4.76 -22.55 -14.33
CA ASP A 211 4.00 -22.64 -15.57
C ASP A 211 2.49 -22.48 -15.38
N ASP A 212 1.98 -22.65 -14.16
CA ASP A 212 0.56 -22.51 -13.82
C ASP A 212 0.22 -21.07 -13.38
N LEU A 213 1.25 -20.26 -13.09
CA LEU A 213 1.08 -18.88 -12.69
C LEU A 213 0.46 -18.07 -13.84
N GLY A 214 -0.65 -17.37 -13.55
CA GLY A 214 -1.36 -16.56 -14.53
C GLY A 214 -2.14 -17.33 -15.59
N LYS A 215 -2.19 -18.67 -15.56
CA LYS A 215 -3.16 -19.42 -16.36
C LYS A 215 -4.55 -19.21 -15.76
N VAL A 216 -5.48 -18.79 -16.61
CA VAL A 216 -6.90 -18.79 -16.28
C VAL A 216 -7.29 -20.24 -16.05
N VAL A 217 -7.60 -20.62 -14.82
CA VAL A 217 -8.38 -21.84 -14.58
C VAL A 217 -9.67 -21.64 -15.37
N LYS A 218 -9.81 -22.37 -16.48
CA LYS A 218 -11.07 -22.49 -17.21
C LYS A 218 -12.04 -23.29 -16.37
#